data_AF-A0A2P4X641-F1
#
_entry.id   AF-A0A2P4X641-F1
#
_cell.length_a   1.000
_cell.length_b   1.000
_cell.length_c   1.000
_cell.angle_alpha   90.00
_cell.angle_beta   90.00
_cell.angle_gamma   90.00
#
_symmetry.space_group_name_H-M   'P 1'
#
loop_
_entity.id
_entity.type
_entity.pdbx_description
1 polymer ?
#
loop_
_entity_poly.entity_id
_entity_poly.type
_entity_poly.pdbx_seq_one_letter_code
_entity_poly.pdbx_strand_id
1 'polypeptide(L)'
;MEALYGKLYELETPEAHRQYGFLRKVEPMQRALEELDAAALLVGVRADQTLHRQHMKLVNVYEGRLKICPILNWSKTEVEQYMTAKQLEYHPLKAQGYESVGDAHSSRPVTHADQGNDRAGRFNGKQQECGLHLDMHDMKLEDFKFDDPLTLSTRDQEFLALTKRAKGITLFTKPTCKYCLAAKDVMREREWEFAEVSVPTEVSIQSLQQIVGQPVKTVPQIFLDGKYIGGYTEFVNHLGIPSRFT
;
A
#
# COMPACT_ATOMS: atom_id res chain seq x y z
N MET A 1 0.69 -0.70 1.77
CA MET A 1 -0.42 -0.55 0.82
C MET A 1 -0.79 -1.91 0.25
N GLU A 2 -0.04 -2.50 -0.68
CA GLU A 2 -0.41 -3.82 -1.25
C GLU A 2 -0.46 -4.97 -0.22
N ALA A 3 0.45 -4.96 0.76
CA ALA A 3 0.42 -5.92 1.86
C ALA A 3 -0.80 -5.77 2.77
N LEU A 4 -1.43 -4.60 2.78
CA LEU A 4 -2.63 -4.32 3.54
C LEU A 4 -3.84 -4.51 2.61
N TYR A 5 -4.03 -3.63 1.64
CA TYR A 5 -5.24 -3.55 0.82
C TYR A 5 -5.22 -4.38 -0.47
N GLY A 6 -4.19 -5.21 -0.69
CA GLY A 6 -3.99 -5.90 -1.96
C GLY A 6 -3.72 -4.93 -3.11
N LYS A 7 -3.85 -5.44 -4.33
CA LYS A 7 -3.63 -4.65 -5.55
C LYS A 7 -4.92 -3.96 -5.99
N LEU A 8 -5.23 -2.84 -5.33
CA LEU A 8 -6.44 -2.05 -5.60
C LEU A 8 -6.62 -1.65 -7.08
N TYR A 9 -5.52 -1.54 -7.84
CA TYR A 9 -5.55 -1.19 -9.26
C TYR A 9 -5.97 -2.36 -10.18
N GLU A 10 -5.98 -3.60 -9.68
CA GLU A 10 -6.50 -4.78 -10.42
C GLU A 10 -8.02 -4.94 -10.23
N LEU A 11 -8.60 -4.28 -9.23
CA LEU A 11 -10.04 -4.31 -8.99
C LEU A 11 -10.75 -3.32 -9.92
N GLU A 12 -11.71 -3.79 -10.71
CA GLU A 12 -12.44 -2.95 -11.67
C GLU A 12 -13.57 -2.11 -11.03
N THR A 13 -13.47 -1.78 -9.74
CA THR A 13 -14.49 -0.97 -9.04
C THR A 13 -14.06 0.50 -8.96
N PRO A 14 -14.98 1.45 -9.20
CA PRO A 14 -14.69 2.88 -9.05
C PRO A 14 -14.12 3.26 -7.68
N GLU A 15 -14.61 2.62 -6.62
CA GLU A 15 -14.16 2.82 -5.24
C GLU A 15 -12.70 2.41 -5.05
N ALA A 16 -12.29 1.24 -5.55
CA ALA A 16 -10.91 0.77 -5.43
C ALA A 16 -9.93 1.67 -6.21
N HIS A 17 -10.31 2.11 -7.41
CA HIS A 17 -9.51 3.06 -8.18
C HIS A 17 -9.41 4.44 -7.50
N ARG A 18 -10.51 4.92 -6.89
CA ARG A 18 -10.52 6.17 -6.12
C ARG A 18 -9.60 6.06 -4.89
N GLN A 19 -9.70 4.96 -4.16
CA GLN A 19 -8.88 4.67 -2.98
C GLN A 19 -7.39 4.56 -3.35
N TYR A 20 -7.05 3.85 -4.42
CA TYR A 20 -5.68 3.79 -4.94
C TYR A 20 -5.16 5.20 -5.30
N GLY A 21 -5.96 5.98 -6.03
CA GLY A 21 -5.61 7.34 -6.43
C GLY A 21 -5.34 8.25 -5.23
N PHE A 22 -6.17 8.15 -4.19
CA PHE A 22 -6.00 8.91 -2.96
C PHE A 22 -4.71 8.51 -2.22
N LEU A 23 -4.56 7.23 -1.88
CA LEU A 23 -3.42 6.71 -1.09
C LEU A 23 -2.06 6.87 -1.77
N ARG A 24 -2.02 6.87 -3.11
CA ARG A 24 -0.75 6.89 -3.87
C ARG A 24 -0.39 8.25 -4.42
N LYS A 25 -1.34 9.20 -4.45
CA LYS A 25 -1.15 10.47 -5.14
C LYS A 25 -1.62 11.63 -4.28
N VAL A 26 -2.89 11.63 -3.88
CA VAL A 26 -3.49 12.77 -3.16
C VAL A 26 -2.91 12.93 -1.76
N GLU A 27 -3.04 11.92 -0.89
CA GLU A 27 -2.54 12.02 0.49
C GLU A 27 -1.03 12.29 0.54
N PRO A 28 -0.15 11.59 -0.22
CA PRO A 28 1.28 11.86 -0.15
C PRO A 28 1.64 13.27 -0.61
N MET A 29 0.92 13.82 -1.60
CA MET A 29 1.12 15.19 -2.05
C MET A 29 0.67 16.20 -0.99
N GLN A 30 -0.52 16.02 -0.41
CA GLN A 30 -1.04 16.89 0.65
C GLN A 30 -0.07 16.93 1.84
N ARG A 31 0.33 15.75 2.32
CA ARG A 31 1.29 15.63 3.42
C ARG A 31 2.63 16.30 3.09
N ALA A 32 3.17 16.10 1.88
CA ALA A 32 4.40 16.77 1.48
C ALA A 32 4.26 18.30 1.41
N LEU A 33 3.12 18.83 0.94
CA LEU A 33 2.86 20.27 0.88
C LEU A 33 2.73 20.90 2.27
N GLU A 34 2.22 20.15 3.25
CA GLU A 34 2.16 20.55 4.66
C GLU A 34 3.54 20.48 5.32
N GLU A 35 4.24 19.35 5.20
CA GLU A 35 5.58 19.15 5.77
C GLU A 35 6.59 20.18 5.26
N LEU A 36 6.44 20.67 4.02
CA LEU A 36 7.30 21.68 3.40
C LEU A 36 6.84 23.14 3.65
N ASP A 37 5.71 23.36 4.33
CA ASP A 37 5.07 24.67 4.47
C ASP A 37 4.93 25.41 3.12
N ALA A 38 4.52 24.68 2.09
CA ALA A 38 4.51 25.17 0.72
C ALA A 38 3.41 26.22 0.52
N ALA A 39 3.79 27.46 0.21
CA ALA A 39 2.83 28.53 -0.13
C ALA A 39 2.28 28.41 -1.56
N ALA A 40 3.02 27.77 -2.47
CA ALA A 40 2.66 27.63 -3.88
C ALA A 40 3.23 26.36 -4.50
N LEU A 41 2.57 25.89 -5.57
CA LEU A 41 3.00 24.77 -6.40
C LEU A 41 3.00 25.15 -7.88
N LEU A 42 4.04 24.72 -8.60
CA LEU A 42 4.14 24.82 -10.05
C LEU A 42 3.69 23.51 -10.69
N VAL A 43 2.78 23.59 -11.65
CA VAL A 43 2.18 22.41 -12.27
C VAL A 43 2.32 22.47 -13.80
N GLY A 44 2.89 21.41 -14.37
CA GLY A 44 3.10 21.24 -15.81
C GLY A 44 1.85 20.77 -16.56
N VAL A 45 0.72 21.46 -16.38
CA VAL A 45 -0.54 21.18 -17.11
C VAL A 45 -0.68 22.13 -18.30
N ARG A 46 -1.31 21.65 -19.37
CA ARG A 46 -1.69 22.45 -20.53
C ARG A 46 -3.18 22.32 -20.80
N ALA A 47 -3.80 23.40 -21.30
CA ALA A 47 -5.21 23.46 -21.62
C ALA A 47 -5.61 22.49 -22.74
N ASP A 48 -4.69 22.19 -23.67
CA ASP A 48 -4.92 21.31 -24.82
C ASP A 48 -4.97 19.81 -24.47
N GLN A 49 -4.69 19.43 -23.22
CA GLN A 49 -4.55 18.03 -22.82
C GLN A 49 -5.89 17.33 -22.51
N THR A 50 -6.87 18.04 -21.93
CA THR A 50 -8.19 17.51 -21.58
C THR A 50 -9.24 18.63 -21.52
N LEU A 51 -10.53 18.29 -21.63
CA LEU A 51 -11.64 19.25 -21.48
C LEU A 51 -11.66 19.92 -20.09
N HIS A 52 -11.26 19.21 -19.03
CA HIS A 52 -11.18 19.78 -17.68
C HIS A 52 -10.12 20.87 -17.60
N ARG A 53 -8.94 20.63 -18.19
CA ARG A 53 -7.82 21.57 -18.17
C ARG A 53 -8.07 22.84 -18.97
N GLN A 54 -8.96 22.81 -19.97
CA GLN A 54 -9.35 24.00 -20.74
C GLN A 54 -9.95 25.11 -19.88
N HIS A 55 -10.59 24.75 -18.76
CA HIS A 55 -11.25 25.70 -17.87
C HIS A 55 -10.35 26.19 -16.72
N MET A 56 -9.12 25.69 -16.62
CA MET A 56 -8.17 26.11 -15.60
C MET A 56 -7.64 27.52 -15.87
N LYS A 57 -7.24 28.24 -14.81
CA LYS A 57 -6.57 29.54 -14.92
C LYS A 57 -5.06 29.38 -14.78
N LEU A 58 -4.29 30.39 -15.19
CA LEU A 58 -2.83 30.43 -14.99
C LEU A 58 -2.47 30.34 -13.50
N VAL A 59 -3.27 30.96 -12.64
CA VAL A 59 -3.16 30.90 -11.17
C VAL A 59 -4.51 30.48 -10.60
N ASN A 60 -4.51 29.44 -9.79
CA ASN A 60 -5.68 28.91 -9.09
C ASN A 60 -5.37 28.84 -7.59
N VAL A 61 -6.41 28.69 -6.77
CA VAL A 61 -6.26 28.39 -5.34
C VAL A 61 -6.46 26.89 -5.13
N TYR A 62 -5.62 26.31 -4.31
CA TYR A 62 -5.59 24.88 -4.02
C TYR A 62 -5.28 24.68 -2.53
N GLU A 63 -6.27 24.28 -1.72
CA GLU A 63 -6.11 24.07 -0.28
C GLU A 63 -5.40 25.23 0.43
N GLY A 64 -5.85 26.47 0.17
CA GLY A 64 -5.24 27.68 0.74
C GLY A 64 -3.89 28.08 0.12
N ARG A 65 -3.39 27.36 -0.90
CA ARG A 65 -2.12 27.59 -1.58
C ARG A 65 -2.32 28.06 -3.02
N LEU A 66 -1.28 28.65 -3.61
CA LEU A 66 -1.30 29.07 -5.02
C LEU A 66 -0.89 27.92 -5.95
N LYS A 67 -1.78 27.50 -6.83
CA LYS A 67 -1.49 26.54 -7.91
C LYS A 67 -1.24 27.29 -9.22
N ILE A 68 0.02 27.33 -9.64
CA ILE A 68 0.49 28.09 -10.79
C ILE A 68 0.76 27.12 -11.94
N CYS A 69 0.25 27.43 -13.14
CA CYS A 69 0.33 26.60 -14.34
C CYS A 69 1.09 27.35 -15.45
N PRO A 70 2.44 27.37 -15.45
CA PRO A 70 3.22 28.27 -16.31
C PRO A 70 3.08 28.01 -17.81
N ILE A 71 2.83 26.75 -18.17
CA ILE A 71 2.73 26.29 -19.56
C ILE A 71 1.28 26.04 -19.98
N LEU A 72 0.30 26.60 -19.25
CA LEU A 72 -1.11 26.30 -19.46
C LEU A 72 -1.56 26.55 -20.90
N ASN A 73 -1.10 27.66 -21.49
CA ASN A 73 -1.48 28.08 -22.83
C ASN A 73 -0.53 27.58 -23.93
N TRP A 74 0.45 26.74 -23.58
CA TRP A 74 1.34 26.16 -24.59
C TRP A 74 0.64 25.00 -25.29
N SER A 75 0.83 24.92 -26.59
CA SER A 75 0.54 23.75 -27.41
C SER A 75 1.61 22.67 -27.25
N LYS A 76 1.29 21.44 -27.66
CA LYS A 76 2.28 20.35 -27.82
C LYS A 76 3.50 20.81 -28.62
N THR A 77 3.29 21.49 -29.75
CA THR A 77 4.36 21.94 -30.63
C THR A 77 5.29 22.95 -29.96
N GLU A 78 4.75 23.90 -29.18
CA GLU A 78 5.58 24.86 -28.43
C GLU A 78 6.43 24.17 -27.36
N VAL A 79 5.88 23.15 -26.68
CA VAL A 79 6.67 22.31 -25.76
C VAL A 79 7.80 21.61 -26.53
N GLU A 80 7.51 21.01 -27.69
CA GLU A 80 8.51 20.29 -28.48
C GLU A 80 9.62 21.20 -29.00
N GLN A 81 9.25 22.40 -29.47
CA GLN A 81 10.19 23.44 -29.89
C GLN A 81 11.07 23.88 -28.72
N TYR A 82 10.49 24.10 -27.55
CA TYR A 82 11.25 24.49 -26.36
C TYR A 82 12.23 23.39 -25.92
N MET A 83 11.78 22.14 -25.87
CA MET A 83 12.63 20.99 -25.53
C MET A 83 13.82 20.90 -26.48
N THR A 84 13.58 21.04 -27.79
CA THR A 84 14.63 20.99 -28.83
C THR A 84 15.60 22.16 -28.70
N ALA A 85 15.09 23.39 -28.59
CA ALA A 85 15.90 24.61 -28.48
C ALA A 85 16.77 24.62 -27.23
N LYS A 86 16.32 23.96 -26.15
CA LYS A 86 17.04 23.82 -24.88
C LYS A 86 17.81 22.50 -24.75
N GLN A 87 17.80 21.64 -25.78
CA GLN A 87 18.48 20.35 -25.79
C GLN A 87 18.07 19.48 -24.59
N LEU A 88 16.79 19.51 -24.22
CA LEU A 88 16.23 18.72 -23.14
C LEU A 88 15.88 17.32 -23.62
N GLU A 89 16.25 16.31 -22.83
CA GLU A 89 15.94 14.93 -23.15
C GLU A 89 14.49 14.58 -22.82
N TYR A 90 13.88 13.76 -23.68
CA TYR A 90 12.61 13.14 -23.36
C TYR A 90 12.81 11.90 -22.50
N HIS A 91 11.77 11.55 -21.74
CA HIS A 91 11.73 10.26 -21.07
C HIS A 91 11.91 9.11 -22.08
N PRO A 92 12.74 8.08 -21.81
CA PRO A 92 13.04 7.01 -22.79
C PRO A 92 11.80 6.30 -23.36
N LEU A 93 10.73 6.19 -22.57
CA LEU A 93 9.46 5.59 -23.02
C LEU A 93 8.76 6.39 -24.14
N LYS A 94 9.07 7.67 -24.33
CA LYS A 94 8.51 8.43 -25.46
C LYS A 94 8.91 7.82 -26.79
N ALA A 95 10.16 7.36 -26.92
CA ALA A 95 10.64 6.64 -28.11
C ALA A 95 9.93 5.29 -28.34
N GLN A 96 9.26 4.76 -27.32
CA GLN A 96 8.47 3.53 -27.37
C GLN A 96 6.97 3.80 -27.58
N GLY A 97 6.58 5.04 -27.91
CA GLY A 97 5.20 5.44 -28.15
C GLY A 97 4.39 5.83 -26.92
N TYR A 98 5.02 6.01 -25.75
CA TYR A 98 4.34 6.55 -24.57
C TYR A 98 4.32 8.09 -24.60
N GLU A 99 3.28 8.65 -25.21
CA GLU A 99 3.05 10.11 -25.22
C GLU A 99 2.68 10.67 -23.83
N SER A 100 2.12 9.83 -22.95
CA SER A 100 1.76 10.18 -21.59
C SER A 100 2.08 9.02 -20.64
N VAL A 101 2.90 9.29 -19.63
CA VAL A 101 3.42 8.28 -18.68
C VAL A 101 2.86 8.53 -17.29
N GLY A 102 2.50 7.45 -16.59
CA GLY A 102 2.33 7.42 -15.14
C GLY A 102 2.51 5.99 -14.65
N ASP A 103 1.69 5.51 -13.71
CA ASP A 103 1.88 4.17 -13.15
C ASP A 103 1.85 3.07 -14.24
N ALA A 104 2.71 2.06 -14.08
CA ALA A 104 2.91 1.00 -15.09
C ALA A 104 1.64 0.20 -15.40
N HIS A 105 0.75 0.00 -14.41
CA HIS A 105 -0.51 -0.71 -14.56
C HIS A 105 -1.64 0.10 -15.23
N SER A 106 -1.42 1.39 -15.48
CA SER A 106 -2.44 2.31 -16.03
C SER A 106 -1.88 3.22 -17.13
N SER A 107 -0.80 2.79 -17.78
CA SER A 107 -0.18 3.49 -18.92
C SER A 107 0.14 2.49 -20.03
N ARG A 108 -0.23 2.83 -21.27
CA ARG A 108 0.15 2.09 -22.48
C ARG A 108 0.65 3.05 -23.58
N PRO A 109 1.39 2.56 -24.58
CA PRO A 109 1.68 3.33 -25.79
C PRO A 109 0.40 3.76 -26.50
N VAL A 110 0.43 4.91 -27.17
CA VAL A 110 -0.63 5.32 -28.09
C VAL A 110 -0.54 4.52 -29.38
N THR A 111 -1.69 4.28 -30.01
CA THR A 111 -1.82 3.51 -31.26
C THR A 111 -2.41 4.39 -32.36
N HIS A 112 -2.41 3.90 -33.61
CA HIS A 112 -3.06 4.61 -34.72
C HIS A 112 -4.56 4.85 -34.51
N ALA A 113 -5.23 4.11 -33.62
CA ALA A 113 -6.63 4.36 -33.27
C ALA A 113 -6.82 5.55 -32.32
N ASP A 114 -5.75 6.01 -31.66
CA ASP A 114 -5.77 7.06 -30.63
C ASP A 114 -5.47 8.47 -31.19
N GLN A 115 -5.54 8.65 -32.51
CA GLN A 115 -5.11 9.87 -33.21
C GLN A 115 -5.68 11.15 -32.58
N GLY A 116 -4.80 12.10 -32.28
CA GLY A 116 -5.15 13.39 -31.70
C GLY A 116 -5.34 13.42 -30.18
N ASN A 117 -5.22 12.27 -29.48
CA ASN A 117 -5.30 12.21 -28.02
C ASN A 117 -4.04 11.61 -27.39
N ASP A 118 -3.07 12.46 -27.06
CA ASP A 118 -1.81 12.08 -26.41
C ASP A 118 -1.99 11.39 -25.05
N ARG A 119 -3.15 11.53 -24.42
CA ARG A 119 -3.48 10.93 -23.12
C ARG A 119 -4.31 9.66 -23.22
N ALA A 120 -4.66 9.20 -24.42
CA ALA A 120 -5.49 8.00 -24.63
C ALA A 120 -4.89 6.72 -24.01
N GLY A 121 -3.56 6.68 -23.86
CA GLY A 121 -2.86 5.57 -23.20
C GLY A 121 -3.00 5.54 -21.67
N ARG A 122 -3.63 6.53 -21.04
CA ARG A 122 -3.79 6.60 -19.57
C ARG A 122 -5.07 5.92 -19.12
N PHE A 123 -5.03 5.27 -17.95
CA PHE A 123 -6.18 4.67 -17.27
C PHE A 123 -7.00 3.70 -18.15
N ASN A 124 -6.36 3.05 -19.12
CA ASN A 124 -7.01 2.18 -20.12
C ASN A 124 -8.19 2.86 -20.83
N GLY A 125 -8.16 4.19 -21.00
CA GLY A 125 -9.22 4.98 -21.62
C GLY A 125 -10.42 5.31 -20.72
N LYS A 126 -10.44 4.83 -19.47
CA LYS A 126 -11.60 4.98 -18.54
C LYS A 126 -11.63 6.33 -17.81
N GLN A 127 -10.48 6.98 -17.62
CA GLN A 127 -10.38 8.29 -16.95
C GLN A 127 -9.31 9.13 -17.63
N GLN A 128 -9.50 10.45 -17.70
CA GLN A 128 -8.59 11.36 -18.39
C GLN A 128 -7.78 12.24 -17.40
N GLU A 129 -8.32 12.47 -16.20
CA GLU A 129 -7.70 13.24 -15.14
C GLU A 129 -7.30 12.41 -13.94
N CYS A 130 -6.23 12.84 -13.29
CA CYS A 130 -5.75 12.25 -12.05
C CYS A 130 -6.43 12.93 -10.85
N GLY A 131 -6.61 12.20 -9.75
CA GLY A 131 -7.15 12.75 -8.49
C GLY A 131 -6.43 14.01 -7.96
N LEU A 132 -5.16 14.23 -8.36
CA LEU A 132 -4.37 15.44 -8.04
C LEU A 132 -4.91 16.75 -8.64
N HIS A 133 -5.85 16.66 -9.57
CA HIS A 133 -6.40 17.82 -10.30
C HIS A 133 -7.94 17.80 -10.34
N LEU A 134 -8.55 16.86 -9.62
CA LEU A 134 -10.00 16.70 -9.47
C LEU A 134 -10.38 17.07 -8.03
N ASP A 135 -11.66 17.26 -7.72
CA ASP A 135 -12.16 17.54 -6.35
C ASP A 135 -12.06 16.33 -5.40
N MET A 136 -10.90 15.68 -5.36
CA MET A 136 -10.54 14.65 -4.38
C MET A 136 -9.71 15.21 -3.23
N HIS A 137 -9.50 16.52 -3.22
CA HIS A 137 -8.63 17.22 -2.28
C HIS A 137 -9.28 17.41 -0.91
N ASP A 138 -10.61 17.55 -0.89
CA ASP A 138 -11.36 17.59 0.38
C ASP A 138 -11.52 16.21 1.02
N MET A 139 -11.07 15.14 0.34
CA MET A 139 -11.13 13.79 0.90
C MET A 139 -10.03 13.59 1.94
N LYS A 140 -10.37 12.88 3.01
CA LYS A 140 -9.46 12.47 4.08
C LYS A 140 -9.29 10.95 4.07
N LEU A 141 -8.25 10.48 4.74
CA LEU A 141 -8.06 9.04 5.01
C LEU A 141 -9.34 8.42 5.61
N GLU A 142 -10.02 9.17 6.48
CA GLU A 142 -11.25 8.81 7.18
C GLU A 142 -12.43 8.46 6.24
N ASP A 143 -12.48 9.08 5.05
CA ASP A 143 -13.61 8.94 4.11
C ASP A 143 -13.63 7.59 3.41
N PHE A 144 -12.52 6.87 3.44
CA PHE A 144 -12.43 5.53 2.90
C PHE A 144 -12.77 4.54 4.01
N LYS A 145 -13.89 3.82 3.85
CA LYS A 145 -14.17 2.63 4.65
C LYS A 145 -13.17 1.56 4.24
N PHE A 146 -12.06 1.49 4.96
CA PHE A 146 -11.18 0.35 4.89
C PHE A 146 -11.91 -0.78 5.60
N ASP A 147 -12.25 -1.85 4.87
CA ASP A 147 -12.18 -3.17 5.49
C ASP A 147 -10.71 -3.35 5.83
N ASP A 148 -10.28 -2.84 6.99
CA ASP A 148 -8.90 -2.98 7.40
C ASP A 148 -8.65 -4.49 7.50
N PRO A 149 -7.78 -5.06 6.66
CA PRO A 149 -7.53 -6.49 6.66
C PRO A 149 -6.79 -6.96 7.92
N LEU A 150 -6.38 -6.02 8.78
CA LEU A 150 -5.93 -6.26 10.15
C LEU A 150 -7.06 -6.15 11.18
N THR A 151 -8.26 -5.71 10.78
CA THR A 151 -9.47 -5.78 11.61
C THR A 151 -9.77 -7.23 11.86
N LEU A 152 -9.42 -7.67 13.06
CA LEU A 152 -9.70 -9.00 13.53
C LEU A 152 -11.21 -9.23 13.48
N SER A 153 -11.61 -10.41 12.98
CA SER A 153 -12.97 -10.89 13.17
C SER A 153 -13.31 -10.89 14.67
N THR A 154 -14.59 -10.79 15.04
CA THR A 154 -15.01 -10.85 16.46
C THR A 154 -14.39 -12.05 17.17
N ARG A 155 -14.35 -13.20 16.50
CA ARG A 155 -13.70 -14.42 16.98
C ARG A 155 -12.19 -14.26 17.20
N ASP A 156 -11.49 -13.61 16.28
CA ASP A 156 -10.05 -13.36 16.43
C ASP A 156 -9.74 -12.32 17.51
N GLN A 157 -10.63 -11.34 17.73
CA GLN A 157 -10.52 -10.38 18.83
C GLN A 157 -10.71 -11.04 20.20
N GLU A 158 -11.72 -11.90 20.32
CA GLU A 158 -11.96 -12.72 21.51
C GLU A 158 -10.76 -13.65 21.77
N PHE A 159 -10.25 -14.29 20.72
CA PHE A 159 -9.09 -15.18 20.82
C PHE A 159 -7.81 -14.44 21.22
N LEU A 160 -7.57 -13.23 20.68
CA LEU A 160 -6.47 -12.35 21.08
C LEU A 160 -6.59 -11.96 22.56
N ALA A 161 -7.78 -11.58 23.01
CA ALA A 161 -8.04 -11.22 24.40
C ALA A 161 -7.80 -12.42 25.34
N LEU A 162 -8.18 -13.62 24.92
CA LEU A 162 -7.90 -14.87 25.65
C LEU A 162 -6.40 -15.16 25.72
N THR A 163 -5.68 -15.09 24.60
CA THR A 163 -4.24 -15.38 24.55
C THR A 163 -3.43 -14.43 25.43
N LYS A 164 -3.78 -13.14 25.47
CA LYS A 164 -3.10 -12.13 26.31
C LYS A 164 -3.42 -12.27 27.81
N ARG A 165 -4.52 -12.93 28.17
CA ARG A 165 -4.95 -13.16 29.56
C ARG A 165 -4.68 -14.58 30.05
N ALA A 166 -4.28 -15.48 29.15
CA ALA A 166 -4.00 -16.86 29.46
C ALA A 166 -2.79 -16.97 30.38
N LYS A 167 -2.97 -17.65 31.51
CA LYS A 167 -1.87 -18.16 32.33
C LYS A 167 -1.42 -19.51 31.75
N GLY A 168 -0.11 -19.75 31.72
CA GLY A 168 0.48 -20.95 31.14
C GLY A 168 1.01 -20.75 29.72
N ILE A 169 1.24 -21.86 29.01
CA ILE A 169 1.92 -21.88 27.72
C ILE A 169 0.90 -21.95 26.59
N THR A 170 0.98 -21.03 25.63
CA THR A 170 0.23 -21.13 24.36
C THR A 170 1.20 -21.32 23.21
N LEU A 171 0.97 -22.37 22.42
CA LEU A 171 1.83 -22.80 21.33
C LEU A 171 1.04 -22.82 20.02
N PHE A 172 1.40 -21.95 19.08
CA PHE A 172 0.86 -21.96 17.72
C PHE A 172 1.67 -22.88 16.82
N THR A 173 1.03 -23.81 16.14
CA THR A 173 1.70 -24.87 15.36
C THR A 173 1.15 -24.99 13.94
N LYS A 174 1.82 -25.79 13.11
CA LYS A 174 1.30 -26.28 11.83
C LYS A 174 1.56 -27.78 11.72
N PRO A 175 0.74 -28.53 10.95
CA PRO A 175 1.09 -29.89 10.55
C PRO A 175 2.50 -29.94 9.94
N THR A 176 3.18 -31.08 10.14
CA THR A 176 4.52 -31.38 9.56
C THR A 176 5.67 -30.43 9.93
N CYS A 177 5.47 -29.53 10.90
CA CYS A 177 6.49 -28.60 11.38
C CYS A 177 7.47 -29.25 12.39
N LYS A 178 8.71 -29.50 11.95
CA LYS A 178 9.76 -30.10 12.81
C LYS A 178 10.08 -29.29 14.08
N TYR A 179 10.08 -27.96 13.99
CA TYR A 179 10.34 -27.07 15.12
C TYR A 179 9.18 -27.06 16.14
N CYS A 180 7.95 -27.27 15.66
CA CYS A 180 6.77 -27.35 16.50
C CYS A 180 6.80 -28.65 17.31
N LEU A 181 7.19 -29.77 16.68
CA LEU A 181 7.40 -31.04 17.39
C LEU A 181 8.48 -30.90 18.47
N ALA A 182 9.63 -30.30 18.14
CA ALA A 182 10.70 -30.11 19.11
C ALA A 182 10.30 -29.18 20.28
N ALA A 183 9.52 -28.13 20.02
CA ALA A 183 8.97 -27.29 21.09
C ALA A 183 8.06 -28.11 22.04
N LYS A 184 7.20 -28.95 21.48
CA LYS A 184 6.33 -29.84 22.26
C LYS A 184 7.12 -30.86 23.06
N ASP A 185 8.20 -31.42 22.51
CA ASP A 185 9.08 -32.34 23.24
C ASP A 185 9.69 -31.67 24.47
N VAL A 186 10.20 -30.44 24.31
CA VAL A 186 10.74 -29.63 25.41
C VAL A 186 9.71 -29.44 26.53
N MET A 187 8.46 -29.17 26.17
CA MET A 187 7.36 -28.99 27.13
C MET A 187 6.96 -30.32 27.79
N ARG A 188 6.83 -31.41 27.02
CA ARG A 188 6.47 -32.75 27.52
C ARG A 188 7.52 -33.34 28.46
N GLU A 189 8.79 -33.21 28.14
CA GLU A 189 9.90 -33.68 28.99
C GLU A 189 9.94 -32.99 30.36
N ARG A 190 9.34 -31.80 30.47
CA ARG A 190 9.22 -31.02 31.70
C ARG A 190 7.86 -31.15 32.36
N GLU A 191 6.99 -32.01 31.81
CA GLU A 191 5.62 -32.19 32.28
C GLU A 191 4.81 -30.88 32.31
N TRP A 192 5.10 -29.96 31.38
CA TRP A 192 4.38 -28.69 31.28
C TRP A 192 3.11 -28.84 30.44
N GLU A 193 1.99 -28.37 30.99
CA GLU A 193 0.76 -28.21 30.22
C GLU A 193 0.87 -27.02 29.26
N PHE A 194 0.34 -27.19 28.04
CA PHE A 194 0.30 -26.15 27.03
C PHE A 194 -0.98 -26.24 26.21
N ALA A 195 -1.53 -25.08 25.84
CA ALA A 195 -2.59 -24.96 24.87
C ALA A 195 -1.98 -24.93 23.46
N GLU A 196 -2.33 -25.91 22.63
CA GLU A 196 -1.95 -25.91 21.21
C GLU A 196 -3.02 -25.25 20.35
N VAL A 197 -2.59 -24.43 19.41
CA VAL A 197 -3.46 -23.74 18.45
C VAL A 197 -2.93 -23.96 17.05
N SER A 198 -3.72 -24.61 16.20
CA SER A 198 -3.34 -24.94 14.83
C SER A 198 -3.51 -23.76 13.87
N VAL A 199 -2.48 -23.49 13.08
CA VAL A 199 -2.49 -22.53 11.97
C VAL A 199 -2.52 -23.30 10.65
N PRO A 200 -3.35 -22.95 9.65
CA PRO A 200 -4.37 -21.90 9.65
C PRO A 200 -5.74 -22.36 10.19
N THR A 201 -5.87 -23.59 10.69
CA THR A 201 -7.17 -24.22 10.95
C THR A 201 -7.98 -23.51 12.04
N GLU A 202 -7.34 -23.11 13.14
CA GLU A 202 -7.99 -22.42 14.25
C GLU A 202 -7.75 -20.90 14.20
N VAL A 203 -6.56 -20.49 13.77
CA VAL A 203 -6.16 -19.08 13.65
C VAL A 203 -5.39 -18.87 12.36
N SER A 204 -5.73 -17.82 11.62
CA SER A 204 -5.01 -17.46 10.39
C SER A 204 -3.61 -16.92 10.69
N ILE A 205 -2.68 -16.98 9.72
CA ILE A 205 -1.34 -16.37 9.87
C ILE A 205 -1.45 -14.86 10.10
N GLN A 206 -2.40 -14.18 9.46
CA GLN A 206 -2.62 -12.74 9.63
C GLN A 206 -3.07 -12.42 11.05
N SER A 207 -4.02 -13.19 11.59
CA SER A 207 -4.49 -13.06 12.97
C SER A 207 -3.33 -13.30 13.95
N LEU A 208 -2.46 -14.28 13.70
CA LEU A 208 -1.25 -14.51 14.51
C LEU A 208 -0.27 -13.32 14.48
N GLN A 209 -0.05 -12.70 13.32
CA GLN A 209 0.80 -11.50 13.21
C GLN A 209 0.26 -10.35 14.07
N GLN A 210 -1.07 -10.16 14.07
CA GLN A 210 -1.72 -9.16 14.91
C GLN A 210 -1.65 -9.49 16.40
N ILE A 211 -1.79 -10.77 16.76
CA ILE A 211 -1.67 -11.22 18.16
C ILE A 211 -0.28 -10.90 18.71
N VAL A 212 0.75 -11.18 17.92
CA VAL A 212 2.14 -10.93 18.29
C VAL A 212 2.49 -9.43 18.24
N GLY A 213 1.85 -8.66 17.36
CA GLY A 213 2.16 -7.25 17.13
C GLY A 213 3.41 -7.03 16.26
N GLN A 214 3.89 -8.07 15.56
CA GLN A 214 5.00 -7.98 14.62
C GLN A 214 4.86 -8.99 13.48
N PRO A 215 5.57 -8.81 12.35
CA PRO A 215 5.54 -9.77 11.25
C PRO A 215 6.05 -11.15 11.66
N VAL A 216 5.21 -12.17 11.41
CA VAL A 216 5.48 -13.58 11.69
C VAL A 216 5.31 -14.36 10.39
N LYS A 217 6.35 -15.10 9.99
CA LYS A 217 6.34 -15.90 8.75
C LYS A 217 6.34 -17.41 9.01
N THR A 218 6.70 -17.83 10.21
CA THR A 218 6.99 -19.22 10.55
C THR A 218 6.29 -19.64 11.84
N VAL A 219 6.23 -20.95 12.09
CA VAL A 219 5.80 -21.55 13.35
C VAL A 219 6.95 -22.46 13.86
N PRO A 220 7.02 -22.78 15.16
CA PRO A 220 6.06 -22.43 16.22
C PRO A 220 6.09 -20.95 16.58
N GLN A 221 5.01 -20.46 17.21
CA GLN A 221 5.01 -19.19 17.94
C GLN A 221 4.54 -19.44 19.37
N ILE A 222 5.28 -18.93 20.35
CA ILE A 222 5.13 -19.33 21.75
C ILE A 222 4.85 -18.12 22.64
N PHE A 223 3.85 -18.26 23.50
CA PHE A 223 3.53 -17.35 24.58
C PHE A 223 3.69 -18.07 25.92
N LEU A 224 4.25 -17.37 26.92
CA LEU A 224 4.34 -17.79 28.30
C LEU A 224 3.65 -16.75 29.17
N ASP A 225 2.59 -17.14 29.89
CA ASP A 225 1.80 -16.26 30.76
C ASP A 225 1.34 -14.97 30.04
N GLY A 226 0.86 -15.14 28.79
CA GLY A 226 0.43 -14.04 27.93
C GLY A 226 1.56 -13.19 27.34
N LYS A 227 2.83 -13.42 27.72
CA LYS A 227 4.00 -12.75 27.15
C LYS A 227 4.49 -13.52 25.93
N TYR A 228 4.61 -12.82 24.81
CA TYR A 228 5.20 -13.39 23.60
C TYR A 228 6.70 -13.64 23.77
N ILE A 229 7.13 -14.85 23.41
CA ILE A 229 8.55 -15.28 23.50
C ILE A 229 9.21 -15.29 22.12
N GLY A 230 8.53 -15.84 21.11
CA GLY A 230 9.12 -16.03 19.78
C GLY A 230 8.86 -17.41 19.20
N GLY A 231 9.75 -17.83 18.31
CA GLY A 231 9.76 -19.18 17.76
C GLY A 231 10.50 -20.18 18.65
N TYR A 232 10.85 -21.33 18.07
CA TYR A 232 11.54 -22.39 18.80
C TYR A 232 12.89 -21.93 19.36
N THR A 233 13.69 -21.23 18.54
CA THR A 233 15.02 -20.77 18.91
C THR A 233 14.97 -19.78 20.07
N GLU A 234 14.06 -18.81 20.01
CA GLU A 234 13.85 -17.84 21.07
C GLU A 234 13.35 -18.51 22.35
N PHE A 235 12.49 -19.53 22.22
CA PHE A 235 11.99 -20.29 23.36
C PHE A 235 13.09 -21.08 24.08
N VAL A 236 13.93 -21.82 23.36
CA VAL A 236 15.02 -22.56 24.01
C VAL A 236 16.07 -21.62 24.62
N ASN A 237 16.35 -20.50 23.96
CA ASN A 237 17.23 -19.46 24.50
C ASN A 237 16.65 -18.85 25.78
N HIS A 238 15.34 -18.58 25.81
CA HIS A 238 14.64 -18.07 26.98
C HIS A 238 14.73 -19.03 28.18
N LEU A 239 14.74 -20.34 27.91
CA LEU A 239 14.88 -21.40 28.93
C LEU A 239 16.34 -21.71 29.29
N GLY A 240 17.32 -21.13 28.59
CA GLY A 240 18.74 -21.41 28.79
C GLY A 240 19.15 -22.84 28.38
N ILE A 241 18.48 -23.44 27.39
CA ILE A 241 18.76 -24.81 26.93
C ILE A 241 19.28 -24.82 25.48
N PRO A 242 20.14 -25.78 25.11
CA PRO A 242 20.70 -25.85 23.76
C PRO A 242 19.63 -26.22 22.73
N SER A 243 19.69 -25.57 21.56
CA SER A 243 18.82 -25.87 20.42
C SER A 243 19.11 -27.27 19.88
N ARG A 244 18.05 -28.02 19.54
CA ARG A 244 18.15 -29.31 18.82
C ARG A 244 18.42 -29.15 17.32
N PHE A 245 18.38 -27.92 16.82
CA PHE A 245 18.66 -27.59 15.43
C PHE A 245 19.82 -26.60 15.39
N THR A 246 20.89 -27.01 14.73
CA THR A 246 22.03 -26.17 14.31
C THR A 246 21.70 -25.42 13.02
#